data_AF-A0A314XIE3-F1
#
_entry.id   AF-A0A314XIE3-F1
#
_cell.length_a   1.000
_cell.length_b   1.000
_cell.length_c   1.000
_cell.angle_alpha   90.00
_cell.angle_beta   90.00
_cell.angle_gamma   90.00
#
_symmetry.space_group_name_H-M   'P 1'
#
loop_
_entity.id
_entity.type
_entity.pdbx_description
1 polymer ?
#
loop_
_entity_poly.entity_id
_entity_poly.type
_entity_poly.pdbx_seq_one_letter_code
_entity_poly.pdbx_strand_id
1 'polypeptide(L)'
;MATHKLPPETVVQMLKDNGIQKVKLFDAEESTMSALAGSGLEVMVAIPNDQLAFMAEYKRAKEWVRRNVTRYNFNGGVNIKYVAVGNEPFLTSYNGSFLNVTFPALQNIQNALNEAGLEIR
;
A
#
# COMPACT_ATOMS: atom_id res chain seq x y z
N MET A 1 7.91 -5.80 -14.64
CA MET A 1 8.46 -6.45 -13.43
C MET A 1 9.94 -6.74 -13.65
N ALA A 2 10.75 -6.72 -12.59
CA ALA A 2 12.18 -7.06 -12.70
C ALA A 2 12.35 -8.52 -13.12
N THR A 3 13.30 -8.78 -14.03
CA THR A 3 13.62 -10.13 -14.52
C THR A 3 14.47 -10.93 -13.53
N HIS A 4 15.10 -10.24 -12.56
CA HIS A 4 15.89 -10.83 -11.49
C HIS A 4 15.56 -10.08 -10.19
N LYS A 5 14.72 -10.70 -9.34
CA LYS A 5 14.33 -10.11 -8.06
C LYS A 5 15.38 -10.42 -7.00
N LEU A 6 15.84 -9.40 -6.29
CA LEU A 6 16.61 -9.61 -5.06
C LEU A 6 15.68 -10.19 -3.97
N PRO A 7 16.18 -11.08 -3.09
CA PRO A 7 15.39 -11.55 -1.95
C PRO A 7 14.94 -10.37 -1.08
N PRO A 8 13.64 -10.25 -0.73
CA PRO A 8 13.13 -9.11 0.02
C PRO A 8 13.86 -8.86 1.35
N GLU A 9 14.23 -9.92 2.08
CA GLU A 9 14.98 -9.80 3.33
C GLU A 9 16.36 -9.17 3.13
N THR A 10 17.06 -9.54 2.06
CA THR A 10 18.36 -8.94 1.71
C THR A 10 18.20 -7.45 1.42
N VAL A 11 17.14 -7.06 0.72
CA VAL A 11 16.84 -5.65 0.44
C VAL A 11 16.53 -4.90 1.73
N VAL A 12 15.69 -5.46 2.62
CA VAL A 12 15.35 -4.84 3.92
C VAL A 12 16.59 -4.64 4.79
N GLN A 13 17.47 -5.64 4.86
CA GLN A 13 18.72 -5.51 5.62
C GLN A 13 19.62 -4.44 5.02
N MET A 14 19.80 -4.43 3.69
CA MET A 14 20.57 -3.40 2.99
C MET A 14 20.02 -1.99 3.26
N LEU A 15 18.70 -1.80 3.23
CA LEU A 15 18.08 -0.51 3.54
C LEU A 15 18.43 -0.04 4.97
N LYS A 16 18.34 -0.95 5.95
CA LYS A 16 18.69 -0.67 7.35
C LYS A 16 20.17 -0.34 7.52
N ASP A 17 21.06 -1.11 6.89
CA ASP A 17 22.51 -0.91 6.97
C ASP A 17 22.93 0.45 6.39
N ASN A 18 22.15 1.00 5.46
CA ASN A 18 22.36 2.32 4.86
C ASN A 18 21.57 3.43 5.55
N GLY A 19 20.94 3.17 6.71
CA GLY A 19 20.21 4.17 7.48
C GLY A 19 18.91 4.67 6.82
N ILE A 20 18.39 3.94 5.82
CA ILE A 20 17.11 4.26 5.20
C ILE A 20 15.99 3.84 6.15
N GLN A 21 15.04 4.73 6.40
CA GLN A 21 13.99 4.53 7.40
C GLN A 21 12.59 4.38 6.80
N LYS A 22 12.39 4.76 5.53
CA LYS A 22 11.07 4.86 4.90
C LYS A 22 11.10 4.27 3.50
N VAL A 23 10.04 3.54 3.14
CA VAL A 23 9.88 2.93 1.82
C VAL A 23 8.48 3.13 1.27
N LYS A 24 8.37 3.22 -0.05
CA LYS A 24 7.10 3.18 -0.78
C LYS A 24 7.05 1.91 -1.61
N LEU A 25 6.03 1.10 -1.38
CA LEU A 25 5.70 -0.06 -2.21
C LEU A 25 4.63 0.34 -3.22
N PHE A 26 4.79 -0.10 -4.47
CA PHE A 26 3.82 0.15 -5.53
C PHE A 26 2.67 -0.87 -5.52
N ASP A 27 2.79 -1.93 -4.76
CA ASP A 27 1.76 -2.93 -4.45
C ASP A 27 1.95 -3.49 -3.03
N ALA A 28 1.05 -4.36 -2.59
CA ALA A 28 1.06 -4.99 -1.27
C ALA A 28 1.44 -6.48 -1.36
N GLU A 29 2.51 -6.80 -2.08
CA GLU A 29 2.92 -8.18 -2.29
C GLU A 29 3.36 -8.87 -0.98
N GLU A 30 2.88 -10.10 -0.76
CA GLU A 30 2.97 -10.77 0.55
C GLU A 30 4.41 -11.05 0.98
N SER A 31 5.30 -11.46 0.08
CA SER A 31 6.70 -11.74 0.44
C SER A 31 7.45 -10.46 0.85
N THR A 32 7.20 -9.34 0.16
CA THR A 32 7.76 -8.04 0.50
C THR A 32 7.23 -7.52 1.84
N MET A 33 5.91 -7.59 2.06
CA MET A 33 5.31 -7.18 3.34
C MET A 33 5.79 -8.04 4.51
N SER A 34 5.97 -9.34 4.30
CA SER A 34 6.49 -10.26 5.33
C SER A 34 7.93 -9.92 5.72
N ALA A 35 8.78 -9.60 4.74
CA ALA A 35 10.17 -9.20 5.02
C ALA A 35 10.28 -7.84 5.73
N LEU A 36 9.29 -6.96 5.56
CA LEU A 36 9.22 -5.67 6.26
C LEU A 36 8.69 -5.78 7.70
N ALA A 37 8.02 -6.88 8.04
CA ALA A 37 7.49 -7.09 9.39
C ALA A 37 8.64 -7.11 10.41
N GLY A 38 8.50 -6.37 11.50
CA GLY A 38 9.52 -6.27 12.55
C GLY A 38 10.79 -5.50 12.15
N SER A 39 10.88 -4.99 10.92
CA SER A 39 12.04 -4.23 10.47
C SER A 39 12.16 -2.84 11.11
N GLY A 40 11.02 -2.26 11.51
CA GLY A 40 10.90 -0.89 12.00
C GLY A 40 10.76 0.18 10.91
N LEU A 41 10.94 -0.19 9.62
CA LEU A 41 10.82 0.74 8.49
C LEU A 41 9.39 1.25 8.36
N GLU A 42 9.24 2.55 8.12
CA GLU A 42 7.94 3.15 7.78
C GLU A 42 7.58 2.80 6.33
N VAL A 43 6.38 2.25 6.15
CA VAL A 43 5.93 1.77 4.85
C VAL A 43 4.75 2.60 4.35
N MET A 44 4.85 3.09 3.12
CA MET A 44 3.72 3.53 2.31
C MET A 44 3.35 2.41 1.34
N VAL A 45 2.10 1.96 1.36
CA VAL A 45 1.60 0.92 0.45
C VAL A 45 0.69 1.57 -0.59
N ALA A 46 0.93 1.33 -1.88
CA ALA A 46 0.12 1.89 -2.94
C ALA A 46 -0.95 0.92 -3.47
N ILE A 47 -2.07 1.50 -3.89
CA ILE A 47 -3.11 0.88 -4.71
C ILE A 47 -2.84 1.28 -6.16
N PRO A 48 -2.55 0.33 -7.06
CA PRO A 48 -2.33 0.64 -8.47
C PRO A 48 -3.57 1.24 -9.16
N ASN A 49 -3.37 2.00 -10.24
CA ASN A 49 -4.45 2.71 -10.93
C ASN A 49 -5.55 1.78 -11.47
N ASP A 50 -5.18 0.59 -11.95
CA ASP A 50 -6.12 -0.42 -12.47
C ASP A 50 -7.04 -1.00 -11.38
N GLN A 51 -6.73 -0.80 -10.10
CA GLN A 51 -7.59 -1.20 -8.98
C GLN A 51 -8.53 -0.09 -8.49
N LEU A 52 -8.39 1.16 -8.95
CA LEU A 52 -9.19 2.28 -8.44
C LEU A 52 -10.69 2.06 -8.64
N ALA A 53 -11.09 1.50 -9.78
CA ALA A 53 -12.49 1.18 -10.04
C ALA A 53 -13.06 0.17 -9.03
N PHE A 54 -12.28 -0.84 -8.63
CA PHE A 54 -12.70 -1.77 -7.59
C PHE A 54 -12.77 -1.10 -6.22
N MET A 55 -11.84 -0.21 -5.89
CA MET A 55 -11.85 0.48 -4.60
C MET A 55 -12.97 1.52 -4.49
N ALA A 56 -13.55 1.96 -5.61
CA ALA A 56 -14.78 2.74 -5.62
C ALA A 56 -16.00 1.95 -5.09
N GLU A 57 -15.92 0.62 -4.99
CA GLU A 57 -16.90 -0.20 -4.27
C GLU A 57 -16.48 -0.41 -2.80
N TYR A 58 -17.28 0.05 -1.84
CA TYR A 58 -16.90 0.03 -0.42
C TYR A 58 -16.54 -1.37 0.11
N LYS A 59 -17.29 -2.41 -0.28
CA LYS A 59 -17.02 -3.79 0.14
C LYS A 59 -15.64 -4.28 -0.33
N ARG A 60 -15.21 -3.87 -1.53
CA ARG A 60 -13.89 -4.21 -2.09
C ARG A 60 -12.78 -3.42 -1.38
N ALA A 61 -12.99 -2.14 -1.12
CA ALA A 61 -12.05 -1.32 -0.35
C ALA A 61 -11.82 -1.89 1.06
N LYS A 62 -12.90 -2.27 1.76
CA LYS A 62 -12.82 -2.89 3.08
C LYS A 62 -12.03 -4.20 3.06
N GLU A 63 -12.27 -5.05 2.06
CA GLU A 63 -11.52 -6.29 1.90
C GLU A 63 -10.04 -6.04 1.57
N TRP A 64 -9.73 -5.04 0.76
CA TRP A 64 -8.36 -4.63 0.48
C TRP A 64 -7.64 -4.17 1.75
N VAL A 65 -8.26 -3.29 2.55
CA VAL A 65 -7.72 -2.83 3.84
C VAL A 65 -7.46 -4.00 4.76
N ARG A 66 -8.43 -4.92 4.91
CA ARG A 66 -8.30 -6.11 5.74
C ARG A 66 -7.08 -6.95 5.34
N ARG A 67 -6.91 -7.21 4.04
CA ARG A 67 -5.87 -8.10 3.52
C ARG A 67 -4.47 -7.49 3.50
N ASN A 68 -4.37 -6.20 3.17
CA ASN A 68 -3.10 -5.56 2.85
C ASN A 68 -2.60 -4.63 3.95
N VAL A 69 -3.48 -4.23 4.89
CA VAL A 69 -3.15 -3.32 5.98
C VAL A 69 -3.40 -3.99 7.33
N THR A 70 -4.65 -4.33 7.65
CA THR A 70 -5.01 -4.88 8.97
C THR A 70 -4.28 -6.19 9.27
N ARG A 71 -4.11 -7.08 8.29
CA ARG A 71 -3.36 -8.34 8.42
C ARG A 71 -1.94 -8.15 8.97
N TYR A 72 -1.31 -7.01 8.67
CA TYR A 72 0.05 -6.70 9.08
C TYR A 72 0.14 -5.78 10.30
N ASN A 73 -1.00 -5.35 10.85
CA ASN A 73 -1.08 -4.49 12.02
C ASN A 73 -1.16 -5.31 13.32
N PHE A 74 -0.03 -5.88 13.72
CA PHE A 74 0.14 -6.60 14.99
C PHE A 74 1.51 -6.28 15.60
N ASN A 75 1.76 -6.67 16.84
CA ASN A 75 3.06 -6.44 17.48
C ASN A 75 4.19 -7.17 16.74
N GLY A 76 5.19 -6.44 16.24
CA GLY A 76 6.20 -6.98 15.34
C GLY A 76 5.75 -7.10 13.87
N GLY A 77 4.61 -6.51 13.51
CA GLY A 77 4.12 -6.42 12.14
C GLY A 77 4.81 -5.32 11.32
N VAL A 78 4.14 -4.88 10.25
CA VAL A 78 4.67 -3.84 9.34
C VAL A 78 4.24 -2.46 9.84
N ASN A 79 5.16 -1.52 9.95
CA ASN A 79 4.88 -0.14 10.36
C ASN A 79 4.34 0.68 9.19
N ILE A 80 3.11 0.39 8.77
CA ILE A 80 2.42 1.10 7.69
C ILE A 80 2.00 2.48 8.17
N LYS A 81 2.48 3.53 7.49
CA LYS A 81 2.13 4.94 7.80
C LYS A 81 1.15 5.54 6.82
N TYR A 82 1.22 5.10 5.56
CA TYR A 82 0.45 5.71 4.48
C TYR A 82 -0.14 4.68 3.52
N VAL A 83 -1.35 4.95 3.02
CA VAL A 83 -1.93 4.25 1.86
C VAL A 83 -2.04 5.21 0.67
N ALA A 84 -1.26 4.98 -0.38
CA ALA A 84 -1.33 5.78 -1.60
C ALA A 84 -2.42 5.23 -2.53
N VAL A 85 -3.49 6.00 -2.76
CA VAL A 85 -4.61 5.59 -3.62
C VAL A 85 -4.38 6.07 -5.05
N GLY A 86 -3.81 5.20 -5.89
CA GLY A 86 -3.38 5.51 -7.25
C GLY A 86 -1.92 6.00 -7.31
N ASN A 87 -1.31 5.87 -8.49
CA ASN A 87 -0.02 6.43 -8.83
C ASN A 87 -0.18 7.38 -10.02
N GLU A 88 -0.23 8.68 -9.75
CA GLU A 88 -0.41 9.72 -10.76
C GLU A 88 -1.64 9.47 -11.68
N PRO A 89 -2.84 9.19 -11.13
CA PRO A 89 -4.00 8.76 -11.92
C PRO A 89 -4.53 9.82 -12.90
N PHE A 90 -4.07 11.07 -12.77
CA PHE A 90 -4.51 12.20 -13.58
C PHE A 90 -3.53 12.58 -14.70
N LEU A 91 -2.51 11.76 -14.96
CA LEU A 91 -1.64 11.98 -16.12
C LEU A 91 -2.44 11.99 -17.42
N THR A 92 -2.08 12.90 -18.33
CA THR A 92 -2.71 13.03 -19.65
C THR A 92 -2.63 11.75 -20.47
N SER A 93 -1.59 10.93 -20.27
CA SER A 93 -1.42 9.62 -20.91
C SER A 93 -2.53 8.61 -20.61
N TYR A 94 -3.24 8.77 -19.50
CA TYR A 94 -4.38 7.92 -19.15
C TYR A 94 -5.70 8.42 -19.76
N ASN A 95 -5.70 9.55 -20.47
CA ASN A 95 -6.87 10.10 -21.16
C ASN A 95 -8.14 10.15 -20.27
N GLY A 96 -7.97 10.56 -19.02
CA GLY A 96 -9.07 10.68 -18.06
C GLY A 96 -9.63 9.37 -17.50
N SER A 97 -9.02 8.21 -17.79
CA SER A 97 -9.53 6.89 -17.40
C SER A 97 -9.84 6.72 -15.91
N PHE A 98 -9.16 7.48 -15.04
CA PHE A 98 -9.30 7.37 -13.58
C PHE A 98 -10.00 8.55 -12.91
N LEU A 99 -10.50 9.53 -13.66
CA LEU A 99 -11.07 10.77 -13.11
C LEU A 99 -12.23 10.51 -12.14
N ASN A 100 -13.17 9.66 -12.54
CA ASN A 100 -14.41 9.44 -11.79
C ASN A 100 -14.28 8.39 -10.69
N VAL A 101 -13.20 7.60 -10.68
CA VAL A 101 -13.02 6.49 -9.73
C VAL A 101 -12.03 6.83 -8.61
N THR A 102 -11.11 7.77 -8.82
CA THR A 102 -10.05 8.08 -7.85
C THR A 102 -10.61 8.62 -6.53
N PHE A 103 -11.52 9.60 -6.59
CA PHE A 103 -12.07 10.20 -5.37
C PHE A 103 -12.94 9.23 -4.56
N PRO A 104 -13.91 8.49 -5.16
CA PRO A 104 -14.64 7.45 -4.43
C PRO A 104 -13.74 6.38 -3.83
N ALA A 105 -12.70 5.94 -4.56
CA ALA A 105 -11.72 4.98 -4.04
C ALA A 105 -11.01 5.51 -2.79
N LEU A 106 -10.56 6.77 -2.82
CA LEU A 106 -9.88 7.40 -1.70
C LEU A 106 -10.80 7.50 -0.48
N GLN A 107 -12.04 7.93 -0.66
CA GLN A 107 -13.02 8.01 0.43
C GLN A 107 -13.30 6.64 1.04
N ASN A 108 -13.51 5.61 0.22
CA ASN A 108 -13.81 4.27 0.70
C ASN A 108 -12.64 3.65 1.45
N ILE A 109 -11.41 3.83 0.98
CA ILE A 109 -10.20 3.36 1.67
C ILE A 109 -10.05 4.06 3.01
N GLN A 110 -10.19 5.39 3.06
CA GLN A 110 -10.13 6.13 4.32
C GLN A 110 -11.20 5.65 5.31
N ASN A 111 -12.44 5.48 4.86
CA ASN A 111 -13.54 4.99 5.69
C ASN A 111 -13.26 3.57 6.21
N ALA A 112 -12.74 2.68 5.37
CA ALA A 112 -12.39 1.32 5.77
C ALA A 112 -11.22 1.28 6.77
N LEU A 113 -10.22 2.16 6.62
CA LEU A 113 -9.13 2.32 7.59
C LEU A 113 -9.66 2.81 8.95
N ASN A 114 -10.56 3.81 8.93
CA ASN A 114 -11.20 4.33 10.13
C ASN A 114 -12.05 3.25 10.83
N GLU A 115 -12.85 2.48 10.07
CA GLU A 115 -13.67 1.39 10.61
C GLU A 115 -12.81 0.29 11.23
N ALA A 116 -11.62 0.03 10.68
CA ALA A 116 -10.66 -0.91 11.23
C ALA A 116 -9.90 -0.37 12.48
N GLY A 117 -10.15 0.86 12.90
CA GLY A 117 -9.49 1.50 14.04
C GLY A 117 -8.00 1.79 13.81
N LEU A 118 -7.61 2.01 12.55
CA LEU A 118 -6.22 2.24 12.15
C LEU A 118 -5.92 3.74 12.05
N GLU A 119 -4.88 4.22 12.74
CA GLU A 119 -4.38 5.61 12.62
C GLU A 119 -3.42 5.78 11.42
N ILE A 120 -3.85 5.31 10.24
CA ILE A 120 -3.07 5.35 8.99
C ILE A 120 -3.61 6.48 8.10
N ARG A 121 -2.70 7.18 7.41
CA ARG A 121 -3.01 8.37 6.61
C ARG A 121 -2.92 8.15 5.10
#